data_AF-A0A7V8ZEB8-F1
#
_entry.id   AF-A0A7V8ZEB8-F1
#
_cell.length_a   1.000
_cell.length_b   1.000
_cell.length_c   1.000
_cell.angle_alpha   90.00
_cell.angle_beta   90.00
_cell.angle_gamma   90.00
#
_symmetry.space_group_name_H-M   'P 1'
#
loop_
_entity.id
_entity.type
_entity.pdbx_description
1 polymer ?
#
loop_
_entity_poly.entity_id
_entity_poly.type
_entity_poly.pdbx_seq_one_letter_code
_entity_poly.pdbx_strand_id
1 'polypeptide(L)' 'MVVHVDGGARGNPGPAAAAAVVLDPENPVDGVLHERSEYIGEATNNVAEYRALLLGL' A
#
# COMPACT_ATOMS: atom_id res chain seq x y z
N MET A 1 -15.57 -1.68 6.68
CA MET A 1 -14.42 -1.64 5.75
C MET A 1 -13.15 -2.02 6.50
N VAL A 2 -12.25 -2.73 5.84
CA VAL A 2 -10.90 -3.03 6.30
C VAL A 2 -9.92 -2.46 5.28
N VAL A 3 -8.86 -1.81 5.75
CA VAL A 3 -7.83 -1.25 4.87
C VAL A 3 -6.56 -2.08 5.02
N HIS A 4 -6.09 -2.65 3.91
CA HIS A 4 -4.79 -3.29 3.82
C HIS A 4 -3.82 -2.34 3.15
N VAL A 5 -2.64 -2.19 3.73
CA VAL A 5 -1.57 -1.36 3.20
C VAL A 5 -0.29 -2.19 3.14
N ASP A 6 0.52 -1.95 2.12
CA ASP A 6 1.83 -2.57 1.96
C ASP A 6 2.76 -1.63 1.17
N GLY A 7 4.02 -1.57 1.59
CA GLY A 7 5.06 -0.80 0.94
C GLY A 7 6.33 -1.61 0.73
N GLY A 8 6.81 -1.64 -0.50
CA GLY A 8 7.97 -2.43 -0.88
C GLY A 8 9.09 -1.59 -1.48
N ALA A 9 10.34 -1.98 -1.21
CA ALA A 9 11.54 -1.43 -1.84
C ALA A 9 12.47 -2.55 -2.34
N ARG A 10 13.03 -2.41 -3.54
CA ARG A 10 14.05 -3.31 -4.10
C ARG A 10 15.44 -2.85 -3.68
N GLY A 11 15.82 -3.17 -2.45
CA GLY A 11 16.99 -2.63 -1.76
C GLY A 11 16.59 -1.83 -0.52
N ASN A 12 17.55 -1.30 0.24
CA ASN A 12 17.26 -0.49 1.42
C ASN A 12 18.33 0.61 1.64
N PRO A 13 18.37 1.67 0.80
CA PRO A 13 17.31 2.10 -0.14
C PRO A 13 17.35 1.42 -1.52
N GLY A 14 16.27 1.58 -2.28
CA GLY A 14 16.15 1.18 -3.69
C GLY A 14 14.80 1.60 -4.30
N PRO A 15 14.53 1.25 -5.57
CA PRO A 15 13.24 1.54 -6.20
C PRO A 15 12.08 0.98 -5.38
N ALA A 16 11.10 1.83 -5.06
CA ALA A 16 10.06 1.56 -4.09
C ALA A 16 8.67 1.96 -4.57
N ALA A 17 7.65 1.29 -4.03
CA ALA A 17 6.25 1.56 -4.29
C ALA A 17 5.41 1.31 -3.03
N ALA A 18 4.23 1.89 -2.99
CA ALA A 18 3.28 1.78 -1.91
C ALA A 18 1.88 1.48 -2.46
N ALA A 19 1.08 0.71 -1.73
CA ALA A 19 -0.29 0.38 -2.10
C ALA A 19 -1.23 0.31 -0.91
N ALA A 20 -2.51 0.61 -1.15
CA ALA A 20 -3.59 0.46 -0.19
C ALA A 20 -4.85 -0.07 -0.87
N VAL A 21 -5.56 -0.99 -0.21
CA VAL A 21 -6.83 -1.57 -0.69
C VAL A 21 -7.85 -1.51 0.43
N VAL A 22 -9.03 -0.97 0.14
CA VAL A 22 -10.18 -0.92 1.03
C VAL A 22 -11.13 -2.05 0.65
N LEU A 23 -11.40 -2.95 1.58
CA LEU A 23 -12.28 -4.10 1.40
C LEU A 23 -13.56 -3.97 2.22
N ASP A 24 -14.65 -4.51 1.68
CA ASP A 24 -15.82 -4.91 2.44
C ASP A 24 -15.49 -6.16 3.28
N PRO A 25 -15.53 -6.10 4.62
CA PRO A 25 -15.24 -7.26 5.47
C PRO A 25 -16.23 -8.41 5.28
N GLU A 26 -17.44 -8.17 4.77
CA GLU A 26 -18.43 -9.23 4.54
C GLU A 26 -18.19 -10.00 3.23
N ASN A 27 -17.41 -9.43 2.31
CA ASN A 27 -17.00 -10.08 1.06
C ASN A 27 -15.53 -9.76 0.73
N PRO A 28 -14.55 -10.37 1.41
CA PRO A 28 -13.14 -10.00 1.25
C PRO A 28 -12.50 -10.48 -0.07
N VAL A 29 -13.18 -11.33 -0.85
CA VAL A 29 -12.66 -11.86 -2.13
C VAL A 29 -13.03 -10.93 -3.30
N ASP A 30 -14.29 -10.51 -3.39
CA ASP A 30 -14.79 -9.67 -4.50
C ASP A 30 -15.23 -8.27 -4.05
N GLY A 31 -15.17 -7.98 -2.74
CA GLY A 31 -15.64 -6.73 -2.14
C GLY A 31 -14.59 -5.63 -2.08
N VAL A 32 -13.77 -5.47 -3.12
CA VAL A 32 -12.88 -4.30 -3.23
C VAL A 32 -13.72 -3.04 -3.40
N LEU A 33 -13.66 -2.14 -2.42
CA LEU A 33 -14.35 -0.85 -2.47
C LEU A 33 -13.50 0.20 -3.16
N HIS A 34 -12.21 0.25 -2.83
CA HIS A 34 -11.24 1.18 -3.40
C HIS A 34 -9.82 0.59 -3.38
N GLU A 35 -8.99 1.01 -4.33
CA GLU A 35 -7.56 0.69 -4.37
C GLU A 35 -6.74 1.89 -4.83
N ARG A 36 -5.53 2.02 -4.29
CA ARG A 36 -4.53 3.03 -4.70
C ARG A 36 -3.14 2.43 -4.68
N SER A 37 -2.32 2.83 -5.64
CA SER A 37 -0.89 2.53 -5.64
C SER A 37 -0.08 3.68 -6.19
N GLU A 38 1.16 3.79 -5.72
CA GLU A 38 2.09 4.86 -6.10
C GLU A 38 3.51 4.28 -6.22
N TYR A 39 4.19 4.56 -7.34
CA TYR A 39 5.64 4.41 -7.42
C TYR A 39 6.28 5.65 -6.80
N ILE A 40 7.15 5.44 -5.80
CA ILE A 40 7.65 6.54 -4.94
C ILE A 40 9.14 6.84 -5.16
N GLY A 41 9.73 6.31 -6.24
CA GLY A 41 11.13 6.51 -6.57
C GLY A 41 12.07 5.68 -5.70
N GLU A 42 13.22 6.23 -5.33
CA GLU A 42 14.19 5.55 -4.46
C GLU A 42 13.91 5.86 -2.99
N ALA A 43 13.57 4.81 -2.22
CA ALA A 43 13.24 4.93 -0.81
C ALA A 43 13.69 3.68 -0.03
N THR A 44 13.67 3.77 1.31
CA THR A 44 13.82 2.61 2.18
C THR A 44 12.49 1.84 2.29
N ASN A 45 12.56 0.58 2.74
CA ASN A 45 11.36 -0.20 3.08
C ASN A 45 10.43 0.61 4.01
N ASN A 46 10.97 1.14 5.10
CA ASN A 46 10.16 1.82 6.11
C ASN A 46 9.43 3.05 5.55
N VAL A 47 10.04 3.77 4.61
CA VAL A 47 9.39 4.91 3.92
C VAL A 47 8.27 4.42 3.01
N ALA A 48 8.46 3.30 2.31
CA ALA A 48 7.43 2.70 1.47
C ALA A 48 6.21 2.26 2.30
N GLU A 49 6.42 1.55 3.40
CA GLU A 49 5.36 1.10 4.32
C GLU A 49 4.57 2.28 4.90
N TYR A 50 5.28 3.33 5.33
CA TYR A 50 4.63 4.53 5.84
C TYR A 50 3.83 5.26 4.76
N ARG A 51 4.32 5.31 3.53
CA ARG A 51 3.59 5.91 2.40
C ARG A 51 2.34 5.09 2.06
N ALA A 52 2.39 3.77 2.18
CA ALA A 52 1.24 2.89 2.00
C ALA A 52 0.15 3.17 3.04
N LEU A 53 0.53 3.35 4.31
CA LEU A 53 -0.38 3.77 5.36
C LEU A 53 -1.09 5.09 5.01
N LEU A 54 -0.34 6.09 4.52
CA LEU A 54 -0.91 7.38 4.12
C LEU A 54 -1.85 7.27 2.91
N LEU A 55 -1.58 6.37 1.96
CA LEU A 55 -2.45 6.14 0.80
C LEU A 55 -3.79 5.51 1.20
N GLY A 56 -3.83 4.79 2.33
CA GLY A 56 -5.02 4.13 2.86
C GLY A 56 -5.92 4.99 3.76
N LEU A 57 -5.50 6.22 4.10
CA LEU A 57 -6.29 7.21 4.84
C LEU A 57 -7.15 8.08 3.91
#